data_AF-A0A949ZH84-F1
#
_entry.id   AF-A0A949ZH84-F1
#
_cell.length_a   1.000
_cell.length_b   1.000
_cell.length_c   1.000
_cell.angle_alpha   90.00
_cell.angle_beta   90.00
_cell.angle_gamma   90.00
#
_symmetry.space_group_name_H-M   'P 1'
#
loop_
_entity.id
_entity.type
_entity.pdbx_description
1 polymer ?
#
loop_
_entity_poly.entity_id
_entity_poly.type
_entity_poly.pdbx_seq_one_letter_code
_entity_poly.pdbx_strand_id
1 'polypeptide(L)'
;MRWSTRRPQLPEPQGHRRRTLQPRRRKHRRRFWLIVAGVILTGLAALGVDLALRYLPAIRALDDGRTAAAQAQSLMQRGVDKLGDSDLSQLQSLLIRAQGDFGGKSRVIETSWLLDIAGRLPFAGDQVNALRGLRDTGSASAQLGLDALPMLRDVRGGDSGGSALGRLTAFSENNGGAIDRLSHDLDAVDAAVAQIPTNAQLLGPLGSGRALMQSLVPRLDSIRPALGVLKLLPFAAGSGQHRYLLLLDNP
;
A
#
# COMPACT_ATOMS: atom_id res chain seq x y z
N MET A 1 -37.72 97.03 -52.64
CA MET A 1 -38.52 96.73 -51.43
C MET A 1 -37.73 95.79 -50.53
N ARG A 2 -37.30 96.28 -49.37
CA ARG A 2 -36.49 95.56 -48.37
C ARG A 2 -37.40 94.68 -47.51
N TRP A 3 -37.17 93.37 -47.53
CA TRP A 3 -37.75 92.46 -46.55
C TRP A 3 -36.75 92.20 -45.43
N SER A 4 -37.05 92.74 -44.26
CA SER A 4 -36.36 92.53 -42.99
C SER A 4 -36.99 91.33 -42.29
N THR A 5 -36.35 90.17 -42.37
CA THR A 5 -36.74 88.98 -41.61
C THR A 5 -36.00 88.94 -40.28
N ARG A 6 -36.68 89.37 -39.21
CA ARG A 6 -36.33 89.04 -37.81
C ARG A 6 -36.30 87.53 -37.65
N ARG A 7 -35.17 86.97 -37.21
CA ARG A 7 -35.10 85.59 -36.73
C ARG A 7 -35.55 85.54 -35.25
N PRO A 8 -36.40 84.59 -34.86
CA PRO A 8 -36.75 84.35 -33.46
C PRO A 8 -35.56 83.72 -32.70
N GLN A 9 -35.36 84.18 -31.46
CA GLN A 9 -34.40 83.63 -30.51
C GLN A 9 -34.85 82.23 -30.08
N LEU A 10 -33.95 81.25 -30.21
CA LEU A 10 -34.15 79.90 -29.68
C LEU A 10 -33.89 79.92 -28.15
N PRO A 11 -34.69 79.20 -27.35
CA PRO A 11 -34.47 79.08 -25.92
C PRO A 11 -33.20 78.26 -25.61
N GLU A 12 -32.45 78.72 -24.60
CA GLU A 12 -31.27 78.03 -24.06
C GLU A 12 -31.58 76.58 -23.66
N PRO A 13 -30.72 75.61 -24.04
CA PRO A 13 -30.80 74.27 -23.48
C PRO A 13 -30.38 74.31 -22.00
N GLN A 14 -31.36 74.15 -21.11
CA GLN A 14 -31.15 73.98 -19.68
C GLN A 14 -30.23 72.78 -19.44
N GLY A 15 -29.04 73.05 -18.90
CA GLY A 15 -28.05 72.05 -18.54
C GLY A 15 -28.59 71.05 -17.50
N HIS A 16 -28.99 69.87 -17.97
CA HIS A 16 -29.27 68.73 -17.10
C HIS A 16 -27.97 68.25 -16.44
N ARG A 17 -27.78 68.65 -15.18
CA ARG A 17 -26.77 68.09 -14.26
C ARG A 17 -26.99 66.57 -14.13
N ARG A 18 -26.23 65.80 -14.92
CA ARG A 18 -26.07 64.35 -14.72
C ARG A 18 -25.39 64.13 -13.36
N ARG A 19 -26.17 63.75 -12.35
CA ARG A 19 -25.65 63.19 -11.10
C ARG A 19 -24.97 61.86 -11.41
N THR A 20 -23.64 61.88 -11.44
CA THR A 20 -22.79 60.68 -11.51
C THR A 20 -22.86 59.97 -10.16
N LEU A 21 -23.73 58.96 -10.06
CA LEU A 21 -23.73 58.03 -8.93
C LEU A 21 -22.40 57.27 -8.91
N GLN A 22 -21.58 57.58 -7.91
CA GLN A 22 -20.26 57.00 -7.68
C GLN A 22 -20.28 55.46 -7.67
N PRO A 23 -19.32 54.78 -8.33
CA PRO A 23 -19.20 53.32 -8.36
C PRO A 23 -18.52 52.80 -7.08
N ARG A 24 -19.03 53.17 -5.89
CA ARG A 24 -18.37 52.87 -4.61
C ARG A 24 -18.50 51.39 -4.19
N ARG A 25 -19.40 50.62 -4.82
CA ARG A 25 -19.64 49.19 -4.50
C ARG A 25 -18.63 48.20 -5.10
N ARG A 26 -17.85 48.57 -6.13
CA ARG A 26 -16.87 47.64 -6.74
C ARG A 26 -15.62 47.39 -5.89
N LYS A 27 -15.19 48.37 -5.07
CA LYS A 27 -14.01 48.22 -4.19
C LYS A 27 -14.23 47.22 -3.04
N HIS A 28 -15.44 47.14 -2.47
CA HIS A 28 -15.75 46.17 -1.42
C HIS A 28 -15.79 44.73 -1.91
N ARG A 29 -16.34 44.48 -3.12
CA ARG A 29 -16.31 43.14 -3.73
C ARG A 29 -14.89 42.65 -3.99
N ARG A 30 -13.98 43.51 -4.45
CA ARG A 30 -12.56 43.15 -4.63
C ARG A 30 -11.87 42.78 -3.31
N ARG A 31 -12.11 43.53 -2.24
CA ARG A 31 -11.56 43.22 -0.91
C ARG A 31 -12.11 41.91 -0.35
N PHE A 32 -13.41 41.65 -0.53
CA PHE A 32 -14.02 40.39 -0.12
C PHE A 32 -13.40 39.20 -0.86
N TRP A 33 -13.23 39.27 -2.18
CA TRP A 33 -12.58 38.21 -2.95
C TRP A 33 -11.10 38.00 -2.58
N LEU A 34 -10.37 39.06 -2.22
CA LEU A 34 -9.00 38.93 -1.74
C LEU A 34 -8.93 38.26 -0.36
N ILE A 35 -9.88 38.56 0.54
CA ILE A 35 -9.96 37.90 1.85
C ILE A 35 -10.33 36.43 1.68
N VAL A 36 -11.32 36.13 0.83
CA VAL A 36 -11.72 34.74 0.52
C VAL A 36 -10.56 33.98 -0.11
N ALA A 37 -9.87 34.56 -1.10
CA ALA A 37 -8.70 33.95 -1.71
C ALA A 37 -7.57 33.74 -0.69
N GLY A 38 -7.32 34.72 0.19
CA GLY A 38 -6.35 34.62 1.27
C GLY A 38 -6.67 33.46 2.22
N VAL A 39 -7.90 33.38 2.72
CA VAL A 39 -8.36 32.30 3.61
C VAL A 39 -8.25 30.93 2.93
N ILE A 40 -8.61 30.83 1.65
CA ILE A 40 -8.44 29.59 0.86
C ILE A 40 -6.96 29.22 0.77
N LEU A 41 -6.08 30.18 0.48
CA LEU A 41 -4.65 29.92 0.33
C LEU A 41 -4.00 29.51 1.66
N THR A 42 -4.37 30.17 2.77
CA THR A 42 -3.89 29.81 4.11
C THR A 42 -4.42 28.44 4.53
N GLY A 43 -5.69 28.14 4.21
CA GLY A 43 -6.29 26.81 4.45
C GLY A 43 -5.58 25.71 3.66
N LEU A 44 -5.26 25.96 2.38
CA LEU A 44 -4.48 25.03 1.55
C LEU A 44 -3.05 24.83 2.06
N ALA A 45 -2.40 25.89 2.55
CA ALA A 45 -1.08 25.79 3.15
C ALA A 45 -1.10 24.97 4.45
N ALA A 46 -2.07 25.21 5.33
CA ALA A 46 -2.25 24.42 6.54
C ALA A 46 -2.54 22.94 6.25
N LEU A 47 -3.40 22.67 5.25
CA LEU A 47 -3.65 21.32 4.73
C LEU A 47 -2.36 20.68 4.20
N GLY A 48 -1.56 21.42 3.44
CA GLY A 48 -0.28 20.94 2.90
C GLY A 48 0.74 20.59 3.98
N VAL A 49 0.82 21.39 5.05
CA VAL A 49 1.68 21.12 6.21
C VAL A 49 1.20 19.91 7.00
N ASP A 50 -0.11 19.79 7.27
CA ASP A 50 -0.67 18.60 7.94
C ASP A 50 -0.48 17.34 7.09
N LEU A 51 -0.61 17.46 5.76
CA LEU A 51 -0.29 16.38 4.82
C LEU A 51 1.18 15.99 4.92
N ALA A 52 2.09 16.96 4.86
CA ALA A 52 3.52 16.70 4.92
C ALA A 52 3.90 16.00 6.24
N LEU A 53 3.40 16.50 7.38
CA LEU A 53 3.75 15.97 8.69
C LEU A 53 3.17 14.57 8.96
N ARG A 54 2.01 14.23 8.39
CA ARG A 54 1.37 12.93 8.61
C ARG A 54 1.72 11.88 7.55
N TYR A 55 1.85 12.27 6.28
CA TYR A 55 2.03 11.32 5.18
C TYR A 55 3.48 11.06 4.81
N LEU A 56 4.39 12.04 4.91
CA LEU A 56 5.81 11.78 4.68
C LEU A 56 6.36 10.67 5.58
N PRO A 57 6.11 10.64 6.91
CA PRO A 57 6.60 9.56 7.75
C PRO A 57 5.96 8.21 7.39
N ALA A 58 4.68 8.19 6.96
CA ALA A 58 4.02 6.96 6.53
C ALA A 58 4.60 6.41 5.22
N ILE A 59 4.89 7.27 4.25
CA ILE A 59 5.54 6.88 2.99
C ILE A 59 6.98 6.39 3.26
N ARG A 60 7.72 7.08 4.14
CA ARG A 60 9.05 6.62 4.57
C ARG A 60 8.98 5.27 5.26
N ALA A 61 8.00 5.06 6.14
CA ALA A 61 7.79 3.76 6.77
C ALA A 61 7.55 2.67 5.72
N LEU A 62 6.75 2.92 4.68
CA LEU A 62 6.59 1.92 3.60
C LEU A 62 7.89 1.60 2.87
N ASP A 63 8.74 2.61 2.63
CA ASP A 63 10.04 2.40 1.97
C ASP A 63 11.05 1.67 2.89
N ASP A 64 11.04 1.99 4.18
CA ASP A 64 11.82 1.30 5.22
C ASP A 64 11.36 -0.17 5.35
N GLY A 65 10.05 -0.40 5.41
CA GLY A 65 9.46 -1.74 5.47
C GLY A 65 9.77 -2.56 4.23
N ARG A 66 9.71 -1.95 3.05
CA ARG A 66 10.13 -2.57 1.78
C ARG A 66 11.61 -2.94 1.81
N THR A 67 12.46 -2.05 2.28
CA THR A 67 13.90 -2.30 2.39
C THR A 67 14.18 -3.45 3.34
N ALA A 68 13.51 -3.49 4.49
CA ALA A 68 13.60 -4.60 5.45
C ALA A 68 13.12 -5.93 4.83
N ALA A 69 12.00 -5.92 4.10
CA ALA A 69 11.50 -7.09 3.39
C ALA A 69 12.45 -7.59 2.29
N ALA A 70 13.06 -6.67 1.52
CA ALA A 70 14.05 -7.02 0.51
C ALA A 70 15.32 -7.62 1.13
N GLN A 71 15.76 -7.13 2.29
CA GLN A 71 16.86 -7.71 3.06
C GLN A 71 16.49 -9.09 3.61
N ALA A 72 15.27 -9.27 4.15
CA ALA A 72 14.78 -10.57 4.58
C ALA A 72 14.80 -11.58 3.42
N GLN A 73 14.33 -11.17 2.24
CA GLN A 73 14.35 -11.97 1.03
C GLN A 73 15.78 -12.34 0.61
N SER A 74 16.73 -11.41 0.64
CA SER A 74 18.12 -11.71 0.27
C SER A 74 18.79 -12.70 1.25
N LEU A 75 18.46 -12.63 2.55
CA LEU A 75 18.91 -13.61 3.53
C LEU A 75 18.35 -15.00 3.19
N MET A 76 17.05 -15.11 2.88
CA MET A 76 16.40 -16.38 2.50
C MET A 76 16.94 -16.96 1.18
N GLN A 77 17.34 -16.10 0.23
CA GLN A 77 17.92 -16.54 -1.06
C GLN A 77 19.29 -17.24 -0.92
N ARG A 78 19.98 -17.10 0.21
CA ARG A 78 21.22 -17.85 0.47
C ARG A 78 20.98 -19.35 0.68
N GLY A 79 19.73 -19.76 0.86
CA GLY A 79 19.30 -21.14 1.05
C GLY A 79 19.08 -21.48 2.53
N VAL A 80 18.02 -22.25 2.79
CA VAL A 80 17.58 -22.60 4.16
C VAL A 80 18.66 -23.38 4.92
N ASP A 81 19.39 -24.25 4.23
CA ASP A 81 20.43 -25.10 4.81
C ASP A 81 21.67 -24.30 5.28
N LYS A 82 21.82 -23.06 4.82
CA LYS A 82 22.95 -22.17 5.16
C LYS A 82 22.59 -21.11 6.19
N LEU A 83 21.33 -21.03 6.61
CA LEU A 83 20.87 -20.05 7.61
C LEU A 83 21.26 -20.53 9.01
N GLY A 84 22.22 -19.86 9.64
CA GLY A 84 22.57 -20.05 11.04
C GLY A 84 21.55 -19.41 12.00
N ASP A 85 21.70 -19.62 13.30
CA ASP A 85 20.77 -19.05 14.30
C ASP A 85 20.84 -17.52 14.34
N SER A 86 22.02 -16.96 14.04
CA SER A 86 22.20 -15.53 13.83
C SER A 86 21.41 -15.02 12.63
N ASP A 87 21.36 -15.78 11.53
CA ASP A 87 20.61 -15.37 10.35
C ASP A 87 19.10 -15.47 10.59
N LEU A 88 18.64 -16.48 11.34
CA LEU A 88 17.23 -16.62 11.69
C LEU A 88 16.74 -15.54 12.66
N SER A 89 17.58 -15.13 13.62
CA SER A 89 17.26 -13.99 14.49
C SER A 89 17.29 -12.66 13.72
N GLN A 90 18.23 -12.48 12.79
CA GLN A 90 18.26 -11.33 11.90
C GLN A 90 17.01 -11.28 11.00
N LEU A 91 16.65 -12.41 10.39
CA LEU A 91 15.45 -12.55 9.56
C LEU A 91 14.19 -12.20 10.35
N GLN A 92 14.07 -12.71 11.58
CA GLN A 92 12.98 -12.35 12.49
C GLN A 92 12.93 -10.84 12.76
N SER A 93 14.07 -10.21 13.06
CA SER A 93 14.13 -8.77 13.32
C SER A 93 13.70 -7.93 12.12
N LEU A 94 14.09 -8.35 10.90
CA LEU A 94 13.73 -7.68 9.65
C LEU A 94 12.24 -7.81 9.35
N LEU A 95 11.66 -8.99 9.58
CA LEU A 95 10.23 -9.23 9.39
C LEU A 95 9.37 -8.47 10.41
N ILE A 96 9.77 -8.43 11.69
CA ILE A 96 9.10 -7.60 12.71
C ILE A 96 9.15 -6.12 12.33
N ARG A 97 10.32 -5.64 11.87
CA ARG A 97 10.47 -4.26 11.41
C ARG A 97 9.55 -3.98 10.21
N ALA A 98 9.59 -4.83 9.19
CA ALA A 98 8.73 -4.72 8.02
C ALA A 98 7.25 -4.70 8.41
N GLN A 99 6.81 -5.59 9.29
CA GLN A 99 5.44 -5.63 9.79
C GLN A 99 5.07 -4.34 10.54
N GLY A 100 5.94 -3.82 11.41
CA GLY A 100 5.68 -2.57 12.13
C GLY A 100 5.57 -1.36 11.18
N ASP A 101 6.37 -1.36 10.12
CA ASP A 101 6.45 -0.29 9.14
C ASP A 101 5.27 -0.33 8.13
N PHE A 102 4.93 -1.51 7.60
CA PHE A 102 3.74 -1.74 6.77
C PHE A 102 2.41 -1.73 7.55
N GLY A 103 2.41 -2.08 8.82
CA GLY A 103 1.19 -2.13 9.63
C GLY A 103 0.96 -0.82 10.37
N GLY A 104 1.66 -0.67 11.50
CA GLY A 104 1.39 0.38 12.49
C GLY A 104 1.73 1.78 11.99
N LYS A 105 2.93 1.98 11.45
CA LYS A 105 3.43 3.33 11.08
C LYS A 105 2.77 3.90 9.82
N SER A 106 2.30 3.05 8.94
CA SER A 106 1.61 3.44 7.70
C SER A 106 0.08 3.38 7.80
N ARG A 107 -0.48 3.07 8.98
CA ARG A 107 -1.93 3.01 9.21
C ARG A 107 -2.69 4.29 8.84
N VAL A 108 -2.04 5.46 8.92
CA VAL A 108 -2.64 6.74 8.52
C VAL A 108 -3.05 6.78 7.04
N ILE A 109 -2.50 5.89 6.20
CA ILE A 109 -2.85 5.75 4.78
C ILE A 109 -4.26 5.15 4.59
N GLU A 110 -4.71 4.33 5.54
CA GLU A 110 -6.03 3.70 5.54
C GLU A 110 -7.10 4.64 6.09
N THR A 111 -6.84 5.26 7.24
CA THR A 111 -7.86 5.99 8.01
C THR A 111 -8.07 7.44 7.55
N SER A 112 -7.38 7.91 6.52
CA SER A 112 -7.41 9.32 6.17
C SER A 112 -8.39 9.66 5.05
N TRP A 113 -9.38 10.48 5.40
CA TRP A 113 -10.39 11.03 4.50
C TRP A 113 -9.80 11.76 3.28
N LEU A 114 -8.61 12.36 3.41
CA LEU A 114 -7.92 13.04 2.30
C LEU A 114 -7.49 12.05 1.21
N LEU A 115 -7.05 10.85 1.60
CA LEU A 115 -6.74 9.80 0.64
C LEU A 115 -8.00 9.17 0.04
N ASP A 116 -9.12 9.16 0.76
CA ASP A 116 -10.39 8.72 0.18
C ASP A 116 -10.87 9.65 -0.93
N ILE A 117 -10.67 10.96 -0.78
CA ILE A 117 -10.97 11.93 -1.83
C ILE A 117 -9.97 11.80 -2.98
N ALA A 118 -8.67 11.74 -2.67
CA ALA A 118 -7.63 11.58 -3.69
C ALA A 118 -7.78 10.25 -4.45
N GLY A 119 -8.25 9.21 -3.77
CA GLY A 119 -8.57 7.88 -4.29
C GLY A 119 -9.60 7.89 -5.42
N ARG A 120 -10.47 8.90 -5.46
CA ARG A 120 -11.52 9.05 -6.49
C ARG A 120 -11.08 9.87 -7.69
N LEU A 121 -9.89 10.45 -7.67
CA LEU A 121 -9.38 11.24 -8.80
C LEU A 121 -8.73 10.33 -9.84
N PRO A 122 -8.96 10.54 -11.15
CA PRO A 122 -8.49 9.63 -12.19
C PRO A 122 -6.97 9.49 -12.29
N PHE A 123 -6.19 10.47 -11.80
CA PHE A 123 -4.72 10.40 -11.83
C PHE A 123 -4.08 10.05 -10.48
N ALA A 124 -4.74 10.38 -9.37
CA ALA A 124 -4.21 10.12 -8.03
C ALA A 124 -4.75 8.80 -7.45
N GLY A 125 -5.91 8.34 -7.92
CA GLY A 125 -6.59 7.15 -7.43
C GLY A 125 -5.74 5.90 -7.52
N ASP A 126 -5.11 5.67 -8.67
CA ASP A 126 -4.24 4.51 -8.87
C ASP A 126 -3.03 4.51 -7.94
N GLN A 127 -2.45 5.68 -7.65
CA GLN A 127 -1.31 5.77 -6.73
C GLN A 127 -1.75 5.48 -5.29
N VAL A 128 -2.92 5.99 -4.87
CA VAL A 128 -3.47 5.74 -3.53
C VAL A 128 -3.85 4.27 -3.36
N ASN A 129 -4.48 3.67 -4.37
CA ASN A 129 -4.86 2.26 -4.34
C ASN A 129 -3.61 1.36 -4.35
N ALA A 130 -2.60 1.68 -5.15
CA ALA A 130 -1.32 0.99 -5.12
C ALA A 130 -0.62 1.12 -3.76
N LEU A 131 -0.64 2.31 -3.16
CA LEU A 131 -0.05 2.56 -1.83
C LEU A 131 -0.73 1.70 -0.75
N ARG A 132 -2.06 1.61 -0.78
CA ARG A 132 -2.86 0.75 0.11
C ARG A 132 -2.57 -0.74 -0.13
N GLY A 133 -2.59 -1.17 -1.39
CA GLY A 133 -2.27 -2.55 -1.75
C GLY A 133 -0.85 -2.96 -1.34
N LEU A 134 0.15 -2.09 -1.52
CA LEU A 134 1.52 -2.32 -1.07
C LEU A 134 1.62 -2.44 0.45
N ARG A 135 0.88 -1.59 1.18
CA ARG A 135 0.83 -1.65 2.63
C ARG A 135 0.27 -2.99 3.10
N ASP A 136 -0.92 -3.33 2.60
CA ASP A 136 -1.66 -4.52 3.03
C ASP A 136 -0.89 -5.79 2.67
N THR A 137 -0.40 -5.87 1.42
CA THR A 137 0.42 -6.99 0.95
C THR A 137 1.74 -7.09 1.72
N GLY A 138 2.40 -5.96 1.99
CA GLY A 138 3.65 -5.93 2.75
C GLY A 138 3.48 -6.40 4.19
N SER A 139 2.39 -5.98 4.84
CA SER A 139 2.02 -6.42 6.19
C SER A 139 1.69 -7.91 6.21
N ALA A 140 0.86 -8.39 5.28
CA ALA A 140 0.48 -9.80 5.18
C ALA A 140 1.70 -10.69 4.89
N SER A 141 2.57 -10.28 3.97
CA SER A 141 3.79 -11.03 3.64
C SER A 141 4.80 -11.08 4.80
N ALA A 142 4.92 -10.00 5.56
CA ALA A 142 5.78 -9.96 6.74
C ALA A 142 5.24 -10.90 7.85
N GLN A 143 3.93 -10.89 8.08
CA GLN A 143 3.27 -11.79 9.03
C GLN A 143 3.45 -13.25 8.60
N LEU A 144 3.19 -13.57 7.33
CA LEU A 144 3.42 -14.89 6.73
C LEU A 144 4.86 -15.37 7.00
N GLY A 145 5.86 -14.51 6.81
CA GLY A 145 7.26 -14.82 7.11
C GLY A 145 7.51 -15.10 8.59
N LEU A 146 6.87 -14.36 9.49
CA LEU A 146 6.98 -14.57 10.94
C LEU A 146 6.34 -15.89 11.38
N ASP A 147 5.22 -16.26 10.77
CA ASP A 147 4.54 -17.53 11.05
C ASP A 147 5.30 -18.73 10.45
N ALA A 148 6.06 -18.54 9.37
CA ALA A 148 6.92 -19.56 8.79
C ALA A 148 8.23 -19.78 9.56
N LEU A 149 8.71 -18.81 10.34
CA LEU A 149 10.00 -18.89 11.03
C LEU A 149 10.10 -20.04 12.05
N PRO A 150 9.09 -20.30 12.91
CA PRO A 150 9.10 -21.46 13.81
C PRO A 150 9.22 -22.78 13.05
N MET A 151 8.47 -22.93 11.95
CA MET A 151 8.56 -24.12 11.10
C MET A 151 9.97 -24.32 10.55
N LEU A 152 10.62 -23.24 10.12
CA LEU A 152 11.97 -23.29 9.59
C LEU A 152 13.00 -23.71 10.67
N ARG A 153 12.78 -23.28 11.92
CA ARG A 153 13.60 -23.71 13.07
C ARG A 153 13.37 -25.18 13.38
N ASP A 154 12.13 -25.65 13.34
CA ASP A 154 11.78 -27.05 13.59
C ASP A 154 12.36 -27.98 12.52
N VAL A 155 12.30 -27.61 11.24
CA VAL A 155 12.91 -28.39 10.15
C VAL A 155 14.43 -28.50 10.32
N ARG A 156 15.08 -27.44 10.81
CA ARG A 156 16.54 -27.43 11.05
C ARG A 156 16.93 -28.19 12.33
N GLY A 157 16.11 -28.12 13.37
CA GLY A 157 16.35 -28.77 14.65
C GLY A 157 15.89 -30.23 14.73
N GLY A 158 15.17 -30.71 13.72
CA GLY A 158 14.62 -32.06 13.69
C GLY A 158 15.70 -33.15 13.70
N ASP A 159 15.67 -33.98 14.75
CA ASP A 159 16.60 -35.10 14.95
C ASP A 159 16.67 -36.01 13.71
N SER A 160 17.90 -36.34 13.30
CA SER A 160 18.23 -37.09 12.09
C SER A 160 17.93 -38.60 12.18
N GLY A 161 17.34 -39.08 13.28
CA GLY A 161 17.20 -40.50 13.60
C GLY A 161 15.99 -41.25 13.01
N GLY A 162 15.11 -40.60 12.24
CA GLY A 162 13.87 -41.20 11.70
C GLY A 162 13.81 -41.32 10.17
N SER A 163 12.88 -42.13 9.66
CA SER A 163 12.60 -42.19 8.21
C SER A 163 12.13 -40.82 7.69
N ALA A 164 12.49 -40.45 6.46
CA ALA A 164 12.14 -39.15 5.89
C ALA A 164 10.62 -38.87 5.91
N LEU A 165 9.82 -39.90 5.65
CA LEU A 165 8.35 -39.83 5.67
C LEU A 165 7.80 -39.68 7.10
N GLY A 166 8.38 -40.39 8.08
CA GLY A 166 8.00 -40.23 9.49
C GLY A 166 8.30 -38.83 10.02
N ARG A 167 9.43 -38.24 9.62
CA ARG A 167 9.78 -36.84 9.96
C ARG A 167 8.81 -35.83 9.36
N LEU A 168 8.45 -35.99 8.08
CA LEU A 168 7.48 -35.12 7.41
C LEU A 168 6.07 -35.22 8.02
N THR A 169 5.69 -36.44 8.42
CA THR A 169 4.39 -36.68 9.07
C THR A 169 4.37 -36.03 10.47
N ALA A 170 5.37 -36.29 11.31
CA ALA A 170 5.49 -35.67 12.62
C ALA A 170 5.60 -34.14 12.54
N PHE A 171 6.33 -33.63 11.53
CA PHE A 171 6.40 -32.20 11.26
C PHE A 171 5.02 -31.62 10.93
N SER A 172 4.26 -32.27 10.05
CA SER A 172 2.91 -31.84 9.69
C SER A 172 1.92 -31.91 10.86
N GLU A 173 1.97 -32.97 11.67
CA GLU A 173 1.12 -33.10 12.86
C GLU A 173 1.42 -32.02 13.90
N ASN A 174 2.71 -31.76 14.17
CA ASN A 174 3.14 -30.75 15.14
C ASN A 174 2.88 -29.32 14.64
N ASN A 175 2.89 -29.09 13.32
CA ASN A 175 2.75 -27.76 12.72
C ASN A 175 1.42 -27.55 11.97
N GLY A 176 0.44 -28.45 12.06
CA GLY A 176 -0.79 -28.41 11.26
C GLY A 176 -1.54 -27.07 11.35
N GLY A 177 -1.73 -26.56 12.56
CA GLY A 177 -2.38 -25.26 12.77
C GLY A 177 -1.56 -24.06 12.27
N ALA A 178 -0.25 -24.20 12.12
CA ALA A 178 0.60 -23.18 11.51
C ALA A 178 0.58 -23.31 9.98
N ILE A 179 0.52 -24.53 9.42
CA ILE A 179 0.36 -24.79 7.98
C ILE A 179 -0.98 -24.25 7.48
N ASP A 180 -2.05 -24.38 8.27
CA ASP A 180 -3.35 -23.79 7.95
C ASP A 180 -3.33 -22.26 7.93
N ARG A 181 -2.71 -21.64 8.94
CA ARG A 181 -2.49 -20.18 8.97
C ARG A 181 -1.67 -19.71 7.77
N LEU A 182 -0.57 -20.40 7.46
CA LEU A 182 0.28 -20.08 6.32
C LEU A 182 -0.51 -20.13 4.99
N SER A 183 -1.39 -21.13 4.82
CA SER A 183 -2.26 -21.24 3.65
C SER A 183 -3.25 -20.08 3.56
N HIS A 184 -3.88 -19.70 4.68
CA HIS A 184 -4.80 -18.58 4.73
C HIS A 184 -4.09 -17.25 4.44
N ASP A 185 -2.89 -17.06 4.98
CA ASP A 185 -2.08 -15.86 4.76
C ASP A 185 -1.58 -15.75 3.32
N LEU A 186 -1.29 -16.87 2.65
CA LEU A 186 -1.01 -16.89 1.21
C LEU A 186 -2.20 -16.41 0.38
N ASP A 187 -3.42 -16.85 0.71
CA ASP A 187 -4.63 -16.36 0.05
C ASP A 187 -4.87 -14.86 0.30
N ALA A 188 -4.58 -14.39 1.51
CA ALA A 188 -4.64 -12.97 1.84
C ALA A 188 -3.60 -12.15 1.06
N VAL A 189 -2.39 -12.66 0.88
CA VAL A 189 -1.35 -12.03 0.05
C VAL A 189 -1.79 -11.94 -1.41
N ASP A 190 -2.34 -13.00 -1.99
CA ASP A 190 -2.82 -12.97 -3.39
C ASP A 190 -3.98 -12.00 -3.57
N ALA A 191 -4.94 -11.99 -2.64
CA ALA A 191 -6.04 -11.04 -2.65
C ALA A 191 -5.54 -9.59 -2.56
N ALA A 192 -4.48 -9.34 -1.76
CA ALA A 192 -3.89 -8.01 -1.61
C ALA A 192 -3.08 -7.60 -2.86
N VAL A 193 -2.33 -8.52 -3.48
CA VAL A 193 -1.60 -8.26 -4.74
C VAL A 193 -2.57 -7.96 -5.89
N ALA A 194 -3.69 -8.68 -5.97
CA ALA A 194 -4.70 -8.48 -7.01
C ALA A 194 -5.35 -7.08 -6.97
N GLN A 195 -5.31 -6.40 -5.82
CA GLN A 195 -5.80 -5.03 -5.68
C GLN A 195 -4.82 -3.97 -6.18
N ILE A 196 -3.56 -4.33 -6.47
CA ILE A 196 -2.56 -3.39 -6.97
C ILE A 196 -2.83 -3.11 -8.45
N PRO A 197 -3.03 -1.83 -8.86
CA PRO A 197 -3.27 -1.49 -10.25
C PRO A 197 -2.12 -1.94 -11.17
N THR A 198 -2.44 -2.75 -12.17
CA THR A 198 -1.47 -3.28 -13.15
C THR A 198 -1.25 -2.32 -14.32
N ASN A 199 -2.30 -1.65 -14.78
CA ASN A 199 -2.28 -0.80 -15.96
C ASN A 199 -1.82 0.64 -15.68
N ALA A 200 -1.71 1.01 -14.40
CA ALA A 200 -1.31 2.35 -14.00
C ALA A 200 0.21 2.51 -14.03
N GLN A 201 0.66 3.68 -14.50
CA GLN A 201 2.06 4.08 -14.40
C GLN A 201 2.32 4.58 -12.98
N LEU A 202 2.77 3.66 -12.12
CA LEU A 202 3.16 3.97 -10.74
C LEU A 202 4.50 4.72 -10.73
N LEU A 203 4.55 5.84 -10.01
CA LEU A 203 5.74 6.70 -9.99
C LEU A 203 6.67 6.33 -8.84
N GLY A 204 7.97 6.34 -9.11
CA GLY A 204 9.03 6.19 -8.10
C GLY A 204 8.93 4.88 -7.29
N PRO A 205 8.98 4.93 -5.94
CA PRO A 205 9.08 3.76 -5.08
C PRO A 205 7.88 2.81 -5.16
N LEU A 206 6.69 3.30 -5.54
CA LEU A 206 5.49 2.48 -5.71
C LEU A 206 5.63 1.49 -6.87
N GLY A 207 6.19 1.93 -7.99
CA GLY A 207 6.44 1.06 -9.14
C GLY A 207 7.44 -0.04 -8.82
N SER A 208 8.49 0.29 -8.07
CA SER A 208 9.48 -0.70 -7.65
C SER A 208 8.96 -1.65 -6.57
N GLY A 209 8.08 -1.18 -5.67
CA GLY A 209 7.38 -2.03 -4.70
C GLY A 209 6.48 -3.05 -5.40
N ARG A 210 5.72 -2.62 -6.41
CA ARG A 210 4.90 -3.52 -7.24
C ARG A 210 5.75 -4.57 -7.93
N ALA A 211 6.87 -4.18 -8.54
CA ALA A 211 7.78 -5.12 -9.21
C ALA A 211 8.33 -6.17 -8.24
N LEU A 212 8.67 -5.78 -7.00
CA LEU A 212 9.10 -6.70 -5.96
C LEU A 212 7.99 -7.71 -5.62
N MET A 213 6.74 -7.25 -5.43
CA MET A 213 5.62 -8.14 -5.13
C MET A 213 5.28 -9.07 -6.30
N GLN A 214 5.31 -8.57 -7.53
CA GLN A 214 5.13 -9.39 -8.73
C GLN A 214 6.22 -10.47 -8.87
N SER A 215 7.44 -10.22 -8.36
CA SER A 215 8.49 -11.24 -8.33
C SER A 215 8.26 -12.33 -7.26
N LEU A 216 7.41 -12.06 -6.27
CA LEU A 216 7.10 -12.98 -5.18
C LEU A 216 5.95 -13.92 -5.55
N VAL A 217 4.93 -13.46 -6.28
CA VAL A 217 3.75 -14.28 -6.65
C VAL A 217 4.12 -15.66 -7.23
N PRO A 218 4.99 -15.78 -8.25
CA PRO A 218 5.33 -17.10 -8.81
C PRO A 218 6.02 -18.03 -7.80
N ARG A 219 6.68 -17.46 -6.78
CA ARG A 219 7.35 -18.22 -5.72
C ARG A 219 6.38 -18.67 -4.63
N LEU A 220 5.30 -17.92 -4.41
CA LEU A 220 4.23 -18.31 -3.50
C LEU A 220 3.40 -19.43 -4.12
N ASP A 221 3.15 -19.35 -5.43
CA ASP A 221 2.46 -20.39 -6.19
C ASP A 221 3.17 -21.75 -6.13
N SER A 222 4.51 -21.77 -6.11
CA SER A 222 5.28 -23.01 -6.00
C SER A 222 5.23 -23.64 -4.60
N ILE A 223 4.84 -22.89 -3.56
CA ILE A 223 4.74 -23.38 -2.18
C ILE A 223 3.37 -24.02 -1.90
N ARG A 224 2.31 -23.57 -2.59
CA ARG A 224 0.93 -24.07 -2.39
C ARG A 224 0.81 -25.60 -2.53
N PRO A 225 1.38 -26.25 -3.56
CA PRO A 225 1.34 -27.72 -3.67
C PRO A 225 2.04 -28.41 -2.51
N ALA A 226 3.18 -27.88 -2.05
CA ALA A 226 3.94 -28.45 -0.94
C ALA A 226 3.16 -28.39 0.38
N LEU A 227 2.46 -27.27 0.64
CA LEU A 227 1.57 -27.16 1.81
C LEU A 227 0.37 -28.10 1.71
N GLY A 228 -0.21 -28.26 0.50
CA GLY A 228 -1.29 -29.22 0.27
C GLY A 228 -0.86 -30.66 0.59
N VAL A 229 0.33 -31.06 0.14
CA VAL A 229 0.91 -32.37 0.46
C VAL A 229 1.15 -32.52 1.96
N LEU A 230 1.68 -31.49 2.64
CA LEU A 230 1.87 -31.50 4.09
C LEU A 230 0.54 -31.63 4.83
N LYS A 231 -0.52 -30.92 4.45
CA LYS A 231 -1.84 -31.05 5.08
C LYS A 231 -2.44 -32.45 4.90
N LEU A 232 -2.19 -33.09 3.77
CA LEU A 232 -2.71 -34.43 3.46
C LEU A 232 -1.85 -35.56 4.02
N LEU A 233 -0.57 -35.29 4.32
CA LEU A 233 0.40 -36.28 4.80
C LEU A 233 -0.07 -37.04 6.06
N PRO A 234 -0.59 -36.40 7.12
CA PRO A 234 -1.11 -37.11 8.30
C PRO A 234 -2.27 -38.06 7.97
N PHE A 235 -3.13 -37.68 7.02
CA PHE A 235 -4.26 -38.49 6.59
C PHE A 235 -3.87 -39.63 5.66
N ALA A 236 -2.89 -39.40 4.78
CA ALA A 236 -2.38 -40.37 3.82
C ALA A 236 -1.41 -41.38 4.44
N ALA A 237 -0.66 -40.99 5.46
CA ALA A 237 0.25 -41.87 6.17
C ALA A 237 -0.50 -42.91 7.02
N GLY A 238 -1.69 -42.56 7.54
CA GLY A 238 -2.51 -43.44 8.36
C GLY A 238 -1.85 -43.85 9.68
N SER A 239 -2.64 -44.22 10.68
CA SER A 239 -2.15 -44.69 11.99
C SER A 239 -1.56 -46.12 11.96
N GLY A 240 -1.16 -46.63 10.79
CA GLY A 240 -0.73 -48.01 10.58
C GLY A 240 0.48 -48.13 9.65
N GLN A 241 1.31 -49.16 9.85
CA GLN A 241 2.57 -49.44 9.14
C GLN A 241 2.39 -49.73 7.63
N HIS A 242 1.88 -48.80 6.84
CA HIS A 242 1.77 -48.98 5.39
C HIS A 242 2.70 -48.03 4.64
N ARG A 243 3.66 -48.62 3.91
CA ARG A 243 4.57 -47.93 2.99
C ARG A 243 3.81 -47.50 1.74
N TYR A 244 3.54 -46.21 1.61
CA TYR A 244 3.07 -45.64 0.35
C TYR A 244 4.25 -45.02 -0.43
N LEU A 245 4.39 -45.41 -1.69
CA LEU A 245 5.33 -44.84 -2.66
C LEU A 245 4.74 -43.52 -3.18
N LEU A 246 5.22 -42.39 -2.66
CA LEU A 246 4.97 -41.09 -3.25
C LEU A 246 5.99 -40.86 -4.37
N LEU A 247 5.54 -41.03 -5.61
CA LEU A 247 6.25 -40.57 -6.81
C LEU A 247 6.08 -39.05 -6.90
N LEU A 248 7.08 -38.31 -6.41
CA LEU A 248 7.26 -36.91 -6.77
C LEU A 248 7.96 -36.88 -8.13
N ASP A 249 7.17 -36.69 -9.19
CA ASP A 249 7.69 -36.39 -10.52
C ASP A 249 8.18 -34.94 -10.52
N ASN A 250 9.44 -34.73 -10.85
CA ASN A 250 10.16 -33.46 -10.73
C ASN A 250 10.41 -32.90 -12.15
N PRO A 251 9.67 -31.89 -12.63
CA PRO A 251 10.02 -31.17 -13.85
C PRO A 251 11.16 -30.16 -13.62
#